data_AF-A0A523USV4-F1
#
_entry.id   AF-A0A523USV4-F1
#
_cell.length_a   1.000
_cell.length_b   1.000
_cell.length_c   1.000
_cell.angle_alpha   90.00
_cell.angle_beta   90.00
_cell.angle_gamma   90.00
#
_symmetry.space_group_name_H-M   'P 1'
#
loop_
_entity.id
_entity.type
_entity.pdbx_description
1 polymer ?
#
loop_
_entity_poly.entity_id
_entity_poly.type
_entity_poly.pdbx_seq_one_letter_code
_entity_poly.pdbx_strand_id
1 'polypeptide(L)'
;MIVYGIYGLLFLAGVATLVFLSVGRVAEGGLKMELPHFLLVFAGIWVLLMVLLAPSTVLIMLAVGFIGVVLVPLAIFLMIRNEVIRRTWKRKKEVAEVAKFTRTVKKNPGNVVGHMGLARVFERYDRYLQAAQEYHIAAEMFPGQESGYRDRLAEKEELMRRMFAIEQKKKTNICSQCQARNRPQQRRCSLCGYNLYKNAFEWAWKNTSMGSKISGALVVAISLLYLIWVPLTYSLVLMVMWLAVIVYFSLPVEPFISD
;
A
#
# COMPACT_ATOMS: atom_id res chain seq x y z
N MET A 1 -4.17 -32.60 -27.40
CA MET A 1 -5.05 -31.59 -26.75
C MET A 1 -4.55 -31.15 -25.38
N ILE A 2 -4.21 -32.05 -24.46
CA ILE A 2 -3.74 -31.69 -23.09
C ILE A 2 -2.53 -30.75 -23.11
N VAL A 3 -1.57 -31.01 -24.01
CA VAL A 3 -0.35 -30.22 -24.18
C VAL A 3 -0.63 -28.75 -24.53
N TYR A 4 -1.58 -28.48 -25.44
CA TYR A 4 -1.98 -27.12 -25.81
C TYR A 4 -2.68 -26.39 -24.64
N GLY A 5 -3.51 -27.10 -23.86
CA GLY A 5 -4.15 -26.53 -22.68
C GLY A 5 -3.16 -26.09 -21.60
N ILE A 6 -2.07 -26.83 -21.44
CA ILE A 6 -0.98 -26.49 -20.49
C ILE A 6 -0.23 -25.25 -20.97
N TYR A 7 0.10 -25.14 -22.27
CA TYR A 7 0.75 -23.94 -22.82
C TYR A 7 -0.11 -22.68 -22.68
N GLY A 8 -1.43 -22.79 -22.86
CA GLY A 8 -2.36 -21.68 -22.62
C GLY A 8 -2.34 -21.17 -21.17
N LEU A 9 -2.30 -22.09 -20.21
CA LEU A 9 -2.23 -21.75 -18.78
C LEU A 9 -0.88 -21.15 -18.37
N LEU A 10 0.23 -21.66 -18.90
CA LEU A 10 1.59 -21.10 -18.68
C LEU A 10 1.69 -19.66 -19.19
N PHE A 11 1.13 -19.39 -20.37
CA PHE A 11 1.11 -18.06 -20.95
C PHE A 11 0.24 -17.10 -20.12
N LEU A 12 -0.96 -17.53 -19.71
CA LEU A 12 -1.83 -16.73 -18.82
C LEU A 12 -1.15 -16.40 -17.47
N ALA A 13 -0.42 -17.34 -16.88
CA ALA A 13 0.34 -17.11 -15.66
C ALA A 13 1.49 -16.11 -15.87
N GLY A 14 2.25 -16.23 -16.97
CA GLY A 14 3.30 -15.27 -17.32
C GLY A 14 2.77 -13.86 -17.53
N VAL A 15 1.63 -13.74 -18.22
CA VAL A 15 0.91 -12.48 -18.44
C VAL A 15 0.42 -11.90 -17.13
N ALA A 16 -0.27 -12.68 -16.30
CA ALA A 16 -0.74 -12.22 -14.99
C ALA A 16 0.42 -11.71 -14.11
N THR A 17 1.58 -12.36 -14.18
CA THR A 17 2.78 -11.93 -13.46
C THR A 17 3.32 -10.61 -14.00
N LEU A 18 3.45 -10.46 -15.32
CA LEU A 18 3.90 -9.20 -15.95
C LEU A 18 2.95 -8.03 -15.65
N VAL A 19 1.64 -8.29 -15.67
CA VAL A 19 0.60 -7.32 -15.31
C VAL A 19 0.72 -6.91 -13.84
N PHE A 20 0.89 -7.88 -12.95
CA PHE A 20 1.05 -7.62 -11.52
C PHE A 20 2.29 -6.76 -11.24
N LEU A 21 3.41 -7.05 -11.92
CA LEU A 21 4.66 -6.30 -11.79
C LEU A 21 4.55 -4.87 -12.35
N SER A 22 3.87 -4.68 -13.48
CA SER A 22 3.66 -3.36 -14.06
C SER A 22 2.69 -2.51 -13.24
N VAL A 23 1.63 -3.10 -12.68
CA VAL A 23 0.73 -2.42 -11.72
C VAL A 23 1.45 -2.04 -10.43
N GLY A 24 2.32 -2.91 -9.91
CA GLY A 24 3.17 -2.63 -8.74
C GLY A 24 4.05 -1.41 -8.94
N ARG A 25 4.73 -1.31 -10.10
CA ARG A 25 5.56 -0.15 -10.42
C ARG A 25 4.79 1.16 -10.63
N VAL A 26 3.57 1.09 -11.16
CA VAL A 26 2.69 2.28 -11.27
C VAL A 26 2.23 2.74 -9.88
N ALA A 27 1.91 1.81 -8.97
CA ALA A 27 1.50 2.13 -7.60
C ALA A 27 2.64 2.76 -6.77
N GLU A 28 3.89 2.42 -7.08
CA GLU A 28 5.10 3.01 -6.49
C GLU A 28 5.45 4.39 -7.08
N GLY A 29 4.70 4.87 -8.07
CA GLY A 29 4.91 6.18 -8.70
C GLY A 29 6.06 6.23 -9.70
N GLY A 30 6.68 5.08 -10.03
CA GLY A 30 7.84 4.99 -10.90
C GLY A 30 7.52 5.06 -12.40
N LEU A 31 6.27 4.89 -12.81
CA LEU A 31 5.85 4.93 -14.23
C LEU A 31 4.53 5.69 -14.39
N LYS A 32 4.57 6.82 -15.11
CA LYS A 32 3.37 7.47 -15.67
C LYS A 32 3.00 6.76 -16.97
N MET A 33 2.40 5.58 -16.89
CA MET A 33 1.84 4.94 -18.09
C MET A 33 0.42 5.44 -18.34
N GLU A 34 0.20 6.05 -19.50
CA GLU A 34 -1.13 6.43 -19.95
C GLU A 34 -1.93 5.18 -20.37
N LEU A 35 -3.21 5.13 -19.96
CA LEU A 35 -4.21 4.08 -20.23
C LEU A 35 -4.12 3.38 -21.61
N PRO A 36 -3.90 4.08 -22.74
CA PRO A 36 -3.81 3.44 -24.06
C PRO A 36 -2.66 2.42 -24.20
N HIS A 37 -1.51 2.64 -23.56
CA HIS A 37 -0.37 1.73 -23.66
C HIS A 37 -0.62 0.40 -22.94
N PHE A 38 -1.33 0.48 -21.80
CA PHE A 38 -1.74 -0.70 -21.05
C PHE A 38 -2.70 -1.58 -21.86
N LEU A 39 -3.70 -0.97 -22.50
CA LEU A 39 -4.67 -1.68 -23.33
C LEU A 39 -4.03 -2.33 -24.57
N LEU A 40 -3.02 -1.69 -25.17
CA LEU A 40 -2.29 -2.18 -26.34
C LEU A 40 -1.46 -3.45 -26.02
N VAL A 41 -0.74 -3.46 -24.90
CA VAL A 41 0.05 -4.63 -24.48
C VAL A 41 -0.88 -5.81 -24.18
N PHE A 42 -2.02 -5.56 -23.52
CA PHE A 42 -3.02 -6.59 -23.25
C PHE A 42 -3.69 -7.12 -24.52
N ALA A 43 -4.06 -6.25 -25.45
CA ALA A 43 -4.67 -6.65 -26.71
C ALA A 43 -3.74 -7.55 -27.54
N GLY A 44 -2.43 -7.23 -27.60
CA GLY A 44 -1.44 -8.04 -28.30
C GLY A 44 -1.27 -9.45 -27.69
N ILE A 45 -1.25 -9.52 -26.37
CA ILE A 45 -1.19 -10.79 -25.61
C ILE A 45 -2.45 -11.63 -25.84
N TRP A 46 -3.62 -10.98 -25.91
CA TRP A 46 -4.91 -11.64 -26.09
C TRP A 46 -5.10 -12.21 -27.50
N VAL A 47 -4.64 -11.49 -28.53
CA VAL A 47 -4.62 -11.96 -29.92
C VAL A 47 -3.68 -13.16 -30.10
N LEU A 48 -2.52 -13.17 -29.42
CA LEU A 48 -1.60 -14.31 -29.44
C LEU A 48 -2.21 -15.58 -28.80
N LEU A 49 -2.99 -15.40 -27.72
CA LEU A 49 -3.73 -16.45 -27.02
C LEU A 49 -4.80 -17.12 -27.89
N MET A 50 -5.47 -16.33 -28.73
CA MET A 50 -6.48 -16.81 -29.67
C MET A 50 -5.90 -17.70 -30.77
N VAL A 51 -4.70 -17.37 -31.26
CA VAL A 51 -4.07 -18.08 -32.38
C VAL A 51 -3.53 -19.46 -31.97
N LEU A 52 -3.12 -19.63 -30.72
CA LEU A 52 -2.46 -20.86 -30.25
C LEU A 52 -3.43 -21.96 -29.77
N LEU A 53 -4.73 -21.68 -29.65
CA LEU A 53 -5.69 -22.54 -28.95
C LEU A 53 -7.02 -22.68 -29.71
N ALA A 54 -7.12 -23.62 -30.66
CA ALA A 54 -8.42 -24.13 -31.14
C ALA A 54 -8.29 -25.58 -31.68
N PRO A 55 -9.35 -26.43 -31.68
CA PRO A 55 -10.77 -26.19 -31.38
C PRO A 55 -11.47 -27.29 -30.52
N SER A 56 -11.86 -27.01 -29.28
CA SER A 56 -13.05 -27.59 -28.57
C SER A 56 -13.10 -27.17 -27.10
N THR A 57 -11.95 -26.91 -26.47
CA THR A 57 -11.83 -26.29 -25.13
C THR A 57 -11.90 -24.76 -25.16
N VAL A 58 -12.09 -24.19 -26.36
CA VAL A 58 -12.01 -22.76 -26.65
C VAL A 58 -12.99 -21.99 -25.77
N LEU A 59 -14.26 -22.39 -25.68
CA LEU A 59 -15.25 -21.59 -24.96
C LEU A 59 -14.96 -21.47 -23.45
N ILE A 60 -14.51 -22.56 -22.81
CA ILE A 60 -14.15 -22.57 -21.39
C ILE A 60 -12.85 -21.78 -21.17
N MET A 61 -11.87 -21.93 -22.05
CA MET A 61 -10.62 -21.15 -22.03
C MET A 61 -10.87 -19.66 -22.26
N LEU A 62 -11.82 -19.31 -23.14
CA LEU A 62 -12.26 -17.93 -23.36
C LEU A 62 -12.97 -17.37 -22.13
N ALA A 63 -13.83 -18.14 -21.48
CA ALA A 63 -14.49 -17.72 -20.25
C ALA A 63 -13.48 -17.53 -19.11
N VAL A 64 -12.58 -18.48 -18.87
CA VAL A 64 -11.55 -18.40 -17.82
C VAL A 64 -10.54 -17.30 -18.13
N GLY A 65 -10.11 -17.16 -19.38
CA GLY A 65 -9.22 -16.09 -19.83
C GLY A 65 -9.88 -14.72 -19.71
N PHE A 66 -11.15 -14.58 -20.10
CA PHE A 66 -11.88 -13.33 -19.95
C PHE A 66 -12.07 -12.96 -18.47
N ILE A 67 -12.43 -13.92 -17.61
CA ILE A 67 -12.58 -13.68 -16.17
C ILE A 67 -11.23 -13.29 -15.55
N GLY A 68 -10.17 -14.07 -15.81
CA GLY A 68 -8.87 -13.89 -15.17
C GLY A 68 -8.07 -12.69 -15.70
N VAL A 69 -8.18 -12.38 -17.00
CA VAL A 69 -7.38 -11.33 -17.66
C VAL A 69 -8.14 -10.02 -17.79
N VAL A 70 -9.46 -10.05 -17.90
CA VAL A 70 -10.27 -8.84 -18.07
C VAL A 70 -10.99 -8.49 -16.78
N LEU A 71 -11.84 -9.39 -16.26
CA LEU A 71 -12.72 -9.05 -15.14
C LEU A 71 -11.97 -8.87 -13.82
N VAL A 72 -11.01 -9.73 -13.50
CA VAL A 72 -10.22 -9.62 -12.26
C VAL A 72 -9.36 -8.35 -12.24
N PRO A 73 -8.56 -8.04 -13.29
CA PRO A 73 -7.81 -6.78 -13.33
C PRO A 73 -8.72 -5.55 -13.37
N LEU A 74 -9.86 -5.60 -14.05
CA LEU A 74 -10.86 -4.53 -14.04
C LEU A 74 -11.42 -4.31 -12.62
N ALA A 75 -11.76 -5.37 -11.90
CA ALA A 75 -12.25 -5.27 -10.52
C ALA A 75 -11.18 -4.70 -9.58
N ILE A 76 -9.92 -5.15 -9.70
CA ILE A 76 -8.78 -4.60 -8.96
C ILE A 76 -8.59 -3.11 -9.30
N PHE A 77 -8.63 -2.75 -10.57
CA PHE A 77 -8.50 -1.36 -11.02
C PHE A 77 -9.62 -0.49 -10.45
N LEU A 78 -10.87 -0.96 -10.48
CA LEU A 78 -12.00 -0.24 -9.90
C LEU A 78 -11.89 -0.12 -8.38
N MET A 79 -11.41 -1.15 -7.68
CA MET A 79 -11.13 -1.08 -6.23
C MET A 79 -10.04 -0.06 -5.90
N ILE A 80 -8.92 -0.08 -6.64
CA ILE A 80 -7.83 0.89 -6.47
C ILE A 80 -8.34 2.30 -6.76
N ARG A 81 -9.04 2.49 -7.88
CA ARG A 81 -9.62 3.78 -8.27
C ARG A 81 -10.57 4.30 -7.20
N ASN A 82 -11.45 3.45 -6.67
CA ASN A 82 -12.39 3.84 -5.63
C ASN A 82 -11.67 4.26 -4.34
N GLU A 83 -10.62 3.53 -3.94
CA GLU A 83 -9.81 3.88 -2.77
C GLU A 83 -9.01 5.18 -2.98
N VAL A 84 -8.43 5.39 -4.17
CA VAL A 84 -7.77 6.65 -4.53
C VAL A 84 -8.76 7.81 -4.48
N ILE A 85 -9.93 7.66 -5.11
CA ILE A 85 -11.00 8.64 -5.07
C ILE A 85 -11.35 8.94 -3.60
N ARG A 86 -11.67 7.92 -2.80
CA ARG A 86 -11.99 8.08 -1.37
C ARG A 86 -10.90 8.86 -0.61
N ARG A 87 -9.62 8.56 -0.84
CA ARG A 87 -8.49 9.28 -0.22
C ARG A 87 -8.41 10.74 -0.66
N THR A 88 -8.61 11.02 -1.95
CA THR A 88 -8.62 12.41 -2.46
C THR A 88 -9.78 13.22 -1.88
N TRP A 89 -10.98 12.64 -1.77
CA TRP A 89 -12.11 13.27 -1.11
C TRP A 89 -11.84 13.52 0.37
N LYS A 90 -11.27 12.54 1.08
CA LYS A 90 -10.86 12.69 2.49
C LYS A 90 -9.87 13.83 2.68
N ARG A 91 -8.82 13.93 1.84
CA ARG A 91 -7.83 15.02 1.88
C ARG A 91 -8.45 16.38 1.57
N LYS A 92 -9.29 16.48 0.52
CA LYS A 92 -9.98 17.74 0.19
C LYS A 92 -10.86 18.21 1.36
N LYS A 93 -11.56 17.29 2.00
CA LYS A 93 -12.38 17.59 3.19
C LYS A 93 -11.53 18.05 4.37
N GLU A 94 -10.42 17.38 4.67
CA GLU A 94 -9.47 17.79 5.72
C GLU A 94 -8.98 19.22 5.47
N VAL A 95 -8.45 19.51 4.27
CA VAL A 95 -7.91 20.83 3.93
C VAL A 95 -8.97 21.91 4.04
N ALA A 96 -10.20 21.64 3.61
CA ALA A 96 -11.31 22.58 3.74
C ALA A 96 -11.69 22.85 5.21
N GLU A 97 -11.77 21.81 6.04
CA GLU A 97 -12.07 21.93 7.47
C GLU A 97 -10.97 22.69 8.23
N VAL A 98 -9.70 22.34 8.00
CA VAL A 98 -8.54 23.06 8.58
C VAL A 98 -8.58 24.53 8.16
N ALA A 99 -8.71 24.81 6.85
CA ALA A 99 -8.72 26.19 6.35
C ALA A 99 -9.85 27.04 6.97
N LYS A 100 -11.03 26.45 7.21
CA LYS A 100 -12.15 27.13 7.86
C LYS A 100 -11.78 27.60 9.27
N PHE A 101 -11.28 26.71 10.12
CA PHE A 101 -10.93 27.08 11.50
C PHE A 101 -9.64 27.91 11.59
N THR A 102 -8.66 27.68 10.70
CA THR A 102 -7.46 28.53 10.61
C THR A 102 -7.82 29.98 10.30
N ARG A 103 -8.80 30.23 9.41
CA ARG A 103 -9.28 31.61 9.16
C ARG A 103 -9.92 32.22 10.41
N THR A 104 -10.68 31.44 11.18
CA THR A 104 -11.30 31.89 12.43
C THR A 104 -10.24 32.29 13.46
N VAL A 105 -9.23 31.44 13.67
CA VAL A 105 -8.12 31.71 14.60
C VAL A 105 -7.26 32.87 14.12
N LYS A 106 -7.02 33.00 12.81
CA LYS A 106 -6.31 34.18 12.26
C LYS A 106 -7.05 35.49 12.50
N LYS A 107 -8.38 35.49 12.39
CA LYS A 107 -9.21 36.68 12.62
C LYS A 107 -9.30 37.04 14.10
N ASN A 108 -9.36 36.03 14.98
CA ASN A 108 -9.33 36.21 16.42
C ASN A 108 -8.44 35.12 17.05
N PRO A 109 -7.17 35.44 17.34
CA PRO A 109 -6.24 34.49 17.96
C PRO A 109 -6.66 34.00 19.34
N GLY A 110 -7.50 34.75 20.06
CA GLY A 110 -8.04 34.34 21.37
C GLY A 110 -9.30 33.47 21.28
N ASN A 111 -9.69 33.02 20.09
CA ASN A 111 -10.92 32.25 19.91
C ASN A 111 -10.70 30.78 20.29
N VAL A 112 -11.01 30.44 21.55
CA VAL A 112 -10.98 29.07 22.09
C VAL A 112 -11.75 28.08 21.20
N VAL A 113 -12.95 28.44 20.73
CA VAL A 113 -13.77 27.57 19.87
C VAL A 113 -13.08 27.31 18.53
N GLY A 114 -12.33 28.29 18.01
CA GLY A 114 -11.50 28.14 16.82
C GLY A 114 -10.38 27.12 17.01
N HIS A 115 -9.63 27.24 18.11
CA HIS A 115 -8.56 26.30 18.48
C HIS A 115 -9.09 24.89 18.74
N MET A 116 -10.20 24.74 19.46
CA MET A 116 -10.85 23.44 19.65
C MET A 116 -11.37 22.84 18.34
N GLY A 117 -11.86 23.69 17.42
CA GLY A 117 -12.25 23.28 16.08
C GLY A 117 -11.07 22.68 15.30
N LEU A 118 -9.92 23.35 15.33
CA LEU A 118 -8.67 22.82 14.75
C LEU A 118 -8.24 21.51 15.42
N ALA A 119 -8.25 21.46 16.75
CA ALA A 119 -7.85 20.29 17.52
C ALA A 119 -8.69 19.05 17.14
N ARG A 120 -10.02 19.19 17.07
CA ARG A 120 -10.93 18.11 16.66
C ARG A 120 -10.76 17.68 15.22
N VAL A 121 -10.46 18.62 14.31
CA VAL A 121 -10.15 18.28 12.92
C VAL A 121 -8.86 17.47 12.89
N PHE A 122 -7.79 17.91 13.56
CA PHE A 122 -6.55 17.14 13.64
C PHE A 122 -6.73 15.76 14.29
N GLU A 123 -7.52 15.65 15.36
CA GLU A 123 -7.88 14.37 15.99
C GLU A 123 -8.55 13.42 14.99
N ARG A 124 -9.53 13.89 14.21
CA ARG A 124 -10.26 13.10 13.21
C ARG A 124 -9.37 12.57 12.08
N TYR A 125 -8.30 13.28 11.75
CA TYR A 125 -7.35 12.91 10.69
C TYR A 125 -6.04 12.34 11.26
N ASP A 126 -6.05 11.84 12.50
CA ASP A 126 -4.92 11.17 13.18
C ASP A 126 -3.66 12.04 13.30
N ARG A 127 -3.82 13.36 13.31
CA ARG A 127 -2.75 14.35 13.47
C ARG A 127 -2.57 14.70 14.94
N TYR A 128 -2.28 13.69 15.76
CA TYR A 128 -2.36 13.77 17.21
C TYR A 128 -1.47 14.85 17.83
N LEU A 129 -0.25 15.08 17.31
CA LEU A 129 0.63 16.11 17.87
C LEU A 129 0.08 17.53 17.65
N GLN A 130 -0.47 17.81 16.46
CA GLN A 130 -1.12 19.10 16.19
C GLN A 130 -2.43 19.23 16.97
N ALA A 131 -3.19 18.15 17.11
CA ALA A 131 -4.38 18.13 17.96
C ALA A 131 -4.04 18.50 19.41
N ALA A 132 -2.98 17.91 19.97
CA ALA A 132 -2.51 18.22 21.31
C ALA A 132 -2.14 19.70 21.47
N GLN A 133 -1.40 20.27 20.51
CA GLN A 133 -1.01 21.69 20.55
C GLN A 133 -2.23 22.62 20.55
N GLU A 134 -3.22 22.35 19.72
CA GLU A 134 -4.43 23.18 19.65
C GLU A 134 -5.32 23.02 20.90
N TYR A 135 -5.40 21.82 21.49
CA TYR A 135 -6.07 21.60 22.78
C TYR A 135 -5.35 22.33 23.92
N HIS A 136 -4.02 22.32 23.92
CA HIS A 136 -3.20 23.06 24.87
C HIS A 136 -3.52 24.55 24.84
N ILE A 137 -3.47 25.15 23.63
CA ILE A 137 -3.76 26.57 23.42
C ILE A 137 -5.19 26.90 23.88
N ALA A 138 -6.17 26.07 23.54
CA ALA A 138 -7.54 26.25 23.98
C ALA A 138 -7.70 26.19 25.52
N ALA A 139 -6.92 25.33 26.20
CA ALA A 139 -6.93 25.21 27.66
C ALA A 139 -6.29 26.43 28.35
N GLU A 140 -5.24 27.00 27.77
CA GLU A 140 -4.59 28.21 28.29
C GLU A 140 -5.46 29.47 28.10
N MET A 141 -6.18 29.55 26.99
CA MET A 141 -7.01 30.70 26.65
C MET A 141 -8.38 30.71 27.34
N PHE A 142 -8.77 29.62 28.01
CA PHE A 142 -10.09 29.54 28.63
C PHE A 142 -10.18 30.53 29.80
N PRO A 143 -11.04 31.57 29.74
CA PRO A 143 -11.17 32.55 30.80
C PRO A 143 -11.70 31.84 32.05
N GLY A 144 -10.87 31.81 33.10
CA GLY A 144 -11.12 31.02 34.30
C GLY A 144 -12.40 31.43 35.00
N GLN A 145 -13.33 30.48 35.11
CA GLN A 145 -14.33 30.34 36.18
C GLN A 145 -15.00 28.95 36.17
N GLU A 146 -14.99 28.22 35.05
CA GLU A 146 -15.32 26.78 34.99
C GLU A 146 -14.06 25.91 34.98
N SER A 147 -13.53 25.58 36.17
CA SER A 147 -12.37 24.69 36.33
C SER A 147 -12.51 23.38 35.52
N GLY A 148 -13.70 22.79 35.52
CA GLY A 148 -13.96 21.53 34.84
C GLY A 148 -13.80 21.55 33.31
N TYR A 149 -13.89 22.71 32.66
CA TYR A 149 -13.71 22.77 31.20
C TYR A 149 -12.23 22.76 30.80
N ARG A 150 -11.41 23.54 31.51
CA ARG A 150 -9.97 23.57 31.30
C ARG A 150 -9.35 22.20 31.56
N ASP A 151 -9.77 21.52 32.63
CA ASP A 151 -9.29 20.18 32.97
C ASP A 151 -9.61 19.15 31.87
N ARG A 152 -10.80 19.22 31.28
CA ARG A 152 -11.19 18.36 30.14
C ARG A 152 -10.33 18.62 28.89
N LEU A 153 -9.96 19.86 28.62
CA LEU A 153 -9.08 20.20 27.50
C LEU A 153 -7.64 19.71 27.76
N ALA A 154 -7.14 19.84 28.99
CA ALA A 154 -5.85 19.31 29.39
C ALA A 154 -5.81 17.77 29.32
N GLU A 155 -6.89 17.09 29.75
CA GLU A 155 -7.05 15.64 29.58
C GLU A 155 -7.02 15.24 28.10
N LYS A 156 -7.72 16.00 27.25
CA LYS A 156 -7.71 15.79 25.80
C LYS A 156 -6.31 16.01 25.19
N GLU A 157 -5.60 17.06 25.60
CA GLU A 157 -4.21 17.28 25.20
C GLU A 157 -3.35 16.05 25.56
N GLU A 158 -3.40 15.61 26.82
CA GLU A 158 -2.59 14.49 27.30
C GLU A 158 -2.93 13.21 26.53
N LEU A 159 -4.22 12.93 26.30
CA LEU A 159 -4.67 11.80 25.50
C LEU A 159 -4.07 11.85 24.09
N MET A 160 -4.10 13.01 23.42
CA MET A 160 -3.52 13.16 22.09
C MET A 160 -2.00 12.96 22.10
N ARG A 161 -1.28 13.46 23.12
CA ARG A 161 0.16 13.21 23.28
C ARG A 161 0.47 11.73 23.50
N ARG A 162 -0.34 11.02 24.31
CA ARG A 162 -0.24 9.57 24.51
C ARG A 162 -0.48 8.81 23.21
N MET A 163 -1.52 9.17 22.44
CA MET A 163 -1.81 8.57 21.13
C MET A 163 -0.66 8.78 20.15
N PHE A 164 -0.11 10.00 20.06
CA PHE A 164 1.08 10.27 19.25
C PHE A 164 2.27 9.40 19.67
N ALA A 165 2.53 9.26 20.98
CA ALA A 165 3.63 8.43 21.48
C ALA A 165 3.43 6.94 21.17
N ILE A 166 2.20 6.42 21.26
CA ILE A 166 1.86 5.05 20.85
C ILE A 166 2.10 4.87 19.35
N GLU A 167 1.68 5.83 18.53
CA GLU A 167 1.87 5.78 17.08
C GLU A 167 3.35 5.80 16.70
N GLN A 168 4.16 6.64 17.36
CA GLN A 168 5.61 6.68 17.19
C GLN A 168 6.26 5.36 17.60
N LYS A 169 5.88 4.78 18.75
CA LYS A 169 6.38 3.46 19.18
C LYS A 169 6.06 2.37 18.16
N LYS A 170 4.83 2.32 17.63
CA LYS A 170 4.42 1.38 16.57
C LYS A 170 5.25 1.57 15.29
N LYS A 171 5.68 2.79 15.01
CA LYS A 171 6.49 3.15 13.85
C LYS A 171 8.00 3.01 14.10
N THR A 172 8.47 2.52 15.24
CA THR A 172 9.91 2.33 15.47
C THR A 172 10.31 0.86 15.45
N ASN A 173 11.39 0.54 14.75
CA ASN A 173 12.02 -0.77 14.82
C ASN A 173 13.12 -0.72 15.90
N ILE A 174 13.05 -1.63 16.87
CA ILE A 174 14.08 -1.77 17.90
C ILE A 174 15.14 -2.76 17.40
N CYS A 175 16.41 -2.36 17.42
CA CYS A 175 17.51 -3.24 17.02
C CYS A 175 17.69 -4.35 18.06
N SER A 176 17.68 -5.62 17.63
CA SER A 176 17.88 -6.76 18.55
C SER A 176 19.29 -6.83 19.14
N GLN A 177 20.29 -6.25 18.47
CA GLN A 177 21.69 -6.25 18.94
C GLN A 177 21.97 -5.13 19.94
N CYS A 178 21.63 -3.88 19.60
CA CYS A 178 22.01 -2.70 20.42
C CYS A 178 20.83 -1.99 21.08
N GLN A 179 19.60 -2.47 20.92
CA GLN A 179 18.37 -1.88 21.47
C GLN A 179 18.09 -0.42 21.01
N ALA A 180 18.84 0.09 20.04
CA ALA A 180 18.59 1.41 19.46
C ALA A 180 17.23 1.44 18.76
N ARG A 181 16.54 2.59 18.86
CA ARG A 181 15.29 2.86 18.11
C ARG A 181 15.64 3.36 16.72
N ASN A 182 15.04 2.74 15.71
CA ASN A 182 15.28 3.05 14.30
C ASN A 182 13.96 3.40 13.61
N ARG A 183 14.06 4.09 12.47
CA ARG A 183 12.91 4.39 11.61
C ARG A 183 12.29 3.08 11.08
N PRO A 184 10.98 3.04 10.81
CA PRO A 184 10.30 1.80 10.41
C PRO A 184 10.76 1.28 9.05
N GLN A 185 11.29 2.15 8.20
CA GLN A 185 11.73 1.78 6.84
C GLN A 185 13.25 1.56 6.75
N GLN A 186 14.00 1.84 7.82
CA GLN A 186 15.44 1.62 7.84
C GLN A 186 15.74 0.13 7.79
N ARG A 187 16.57 -0.29 6.83
CA ARG A 187 17.02 -1.69 6.72
C ARG A 187 18.14 -2.02 7.72
N ARG A 188 19.00 -1.05 7.99
CA ARG A 188 20.13 -1.16 8.93
C ARG A 188 19.93 -0.25 10.12
N CYS A 189 20.41 -0.70 11.28
CA CYS A 189 20.41 0.10 12.48
C CYS A 189 21.29 1.34 12.30
N SER A 190 20.80 2.51 12.70
CA SER A 190 21.55 3.76 12.63
C SER A 190 22.76 3.80 13.56
N LEU A 191 22.76 2.99 14.62
CA LEU A 191 23.82 2.99 15.63
C LEU A 191 24.88 1.91 15.34
N CYS A 192 24.48 0.64 15.25
CA CYS A 192 25.42 -0.48 15.12
C CYS A 192 25.50 -1.07 13.70
N GLY A 193 24.74 -0.56 12.74
CA GLY A 193 24.72 -1.07 11.36
C GLY A 193 24.03 -2.43 11.17
N TYR A 194 23.58 -3.10 12.25
CA TYR A 194 22.93 -4.41 12.17
C TYR A 194 21.66 -4.39 11.32
N ASN A 195 21.43 -5.46 10.54
CA ASN A 195 20.22 -5.59 9.73
C ASN A 195 18.99 -5.75 10.62
N LEU A 196 18.06 -4.80 10.53
CA LEU A 196 16.83 -4.78 11.32
C LEU A 196 15.80 -5.82 10.84
N TYR A 197 16.03 -6.39 9.67
CA TYR A 197 15.22 -7.43 9.03
C TYR A 197 16.13 -8.58 8.66
N LYS A 198 15.67 -9.83 8.83
CA LYS A 198 16.48 -11.01 8.53
C LYS A 198 16.76 -11.12 7.03
N ASN A 199 15.78 -10.75 6.20
CA ASN A 199 15.88 -10.80 4.75
C ASN A 199 14.95 -9.77 4.08
N ALA A 200 15.14 -9.59 2.76
CA ALA A 200 14.35 -8.66 1.95
C ALA A 200 12.85 -8.99 1.95
N PHE A 201 12.51 -10.28 2.05
CA PHE A 201 11.13 -10.74 2.13
C PHE A 201 10.44 -10.28 3.41
N GLU A 202 11.08 -10.44 4.58
CA GLU A 202 10.52 -9.97 5.86
C GLU A 202 10.30 -8.46 5.84
N TRP A 203 11.23 -7.70 5.26
CA TRP A 203 11.07 -6.26 5.06
C TRP A 203 9.87 -5.94 4.17
N ALA A 204 9.78 -6.57 2.99
CA ALA A 204 8.70 -6.35 2.03
C ALA A 204 7.34 -6.73 2.63
N TRP A 205 7.24 -7.87 3.31
CA TRP A 205 6.01 -8.35 3.93
C TRP A 205 5.53 -7.45 5.07
N LYS A 206 6.44 -6.88 5.87
CA LYS A 206 6.07 -6.01 7.00
C LYS A 206 5.62 -4.62 6.52
N ASN A 207 6.18 -4.14 5.41
CA ASN A 207 6.01 -2.76 4.96
C ASN A 207 4.98 -2.57 3.83
N THR A 208 4.39 -3.67 3.32
CA THR A 208 3.33 -3.66 2.30
C THR A 208 1.94 -3.57 2.92
N SER A 209 0.99 -3.00 2.17
CA SER A 209 -0.43 -2.90 2.60
C SER A 209 -1.09 -4.27 2.75
N MET A 210 -2.16 -4.36 3.56
CA MET A 210 -2.89 -5.63 3.75
C MET A 210 -3.45 -6.18 2.43
N GLY A 211 -3.91 -5.31 1.51
CA GLY A 211 -4.38 -5.70 0.19
C GLY A 211 -3.29 -6.37 -0.65
N SER A 212 -2.08 -5.81 -0.65
CA SER A 212 -0.93 -6.41 -1.35
C SER A 212 -0.53 -7.77 -0.77
N LYS A 213 -0.61 -7.97 0.55
CA LYS A 213 -0.32 -9.27 1.19
C LYS A 213 -1.28 -10.36 0.74
N ILE A 214 -2.58 -10.07 0.75
CA ILE A 214 -3.62 -11.00 0.29
C ILE A 214 -3.41 -11.35 -1.18
N SER A 215 -3.13 -10.34 -2.02
CA SER A 215 -2.87 -10.59 -3.44
C SER A 215 -1.63 -11.45 -3.69
N GLY A 216 -0.52 -11.20 -2.98
CA GLY A 216 0.70 -12.00 -3.11
C GLY A 216 0.50 -13.44 -2.64
N ALA A 217 -0.19 -13.63 -1.52
CA ALA A 217 -0.53 -14.97 -1.02
C ALA A 217 -1.41 -15.76 -2.01
N LEU A 218 -2.37 -15.08 -2.65
CA LEU A 218 -3.25 -15.69 -3.65
C LEU A 218 -2.45 -16.15 -4.89
N VAL A 219 -1.53 -15.31 -5.38
CA VAL A 219 -0.66 -15.65 -6.51
C VAL A 219 0.22 -16.85 -6.19
N VAL A 220 0.83 -16.89 -5.00
CA VAL A 220 1.66 -18.03 -4.56
C VAL A 220 0.81 -19.30 -4.43
N ALA A 221 -0.38 -19.22 -3.82
CA ALA A 221 -1.27 -20.37 -3.66
C ALA A 221 -1.72 -20.94 -5.01
N ILE A 222 -2.12 -20.08 -5.95
CA ILE A 222 -2.48 -20.47 -7.32
C ILE A 222 -1.27 -21.12 -8.03
N SER A 223 -0.08 -20.56 -7.86
CA SER A 223 1.15 -21.09 -8.45
C SER A 223 1.53 -22.46 -7.88
N LEU A 224 1.37 -22.67 -6.57
CA LEU A 224 1.67 -23.94 -5.89
C LEU A 224 0.66 -25.03 -6.26
N LEU A 225 -0.64 -24.70 -6.29
CA LEU A 225 -1.69 -25.61 -6.79
C LEU A 225 -1.41 -26.06 -8.22
N TYR A 226 -0.83 -25.17 -9.03
CA TYR A 226 -0.45 -25.46 -10.40
C TYR A 226 0.78 -26.38 -10.51
N LEU A 227 1.79 -26.22 -9.66
CA LEU A 227 2.97 -27.10 -9.63
C LEU A 227 2.62 -28.55 -9.26
N ILE A 228 1.54 -28.77 -8.49
CA ILE A 228 1.04 -30.11 -8.16
C ILE A 228 0.38 -30.79 -9.38
N TRP A 229 -0.15 -30.00 -10.33
CA TRP A 229 -0.95 -30.49 -11.46
C TRP A 229 -0.15 -30.70 -12.76
N VAL A 230 1.10 -30.23 -12.85
CA VAL A 230 1.89 -30.23 -14.09
C VAL A 230 2.99 -31.31 -14.04
N PRO A 231 3.16 -32.16 -15.09
CA PRO A 231 4.18 -33.21 -15.12
C PRO A 231 5.61 -32.67 -14.95
N LEU A 232 6.47 -33.45 -14.25
CA LEU A 232 7.84 -33.09 -13.83
C LEU A 232 8.77 -32.54 -14.92
N THR A 233 8.52 -32.83 -16.20
CA THR A 233 9.38 -32.34 -17.30
C THR A 233 9.15 -30.86 -17.62
N TYR A 234 7.99 -30.30 -17.26
CA TYR A 234 7.64 -28.89 -17.50
C TYR A 234 7.93 -27.99 -16.28
N SER A 235 8.23 -28.58 -15.12
CA SER A 235 8.61 -27.84 -13.91
C SER A 235 9.97 -27.15 -14.04
N LEU A 236 10.84 -27.62 -14.94
CA LEU A 236 12.21 -27.13 -15.07
C LEU A 236 12.28 -25.74 -15.74
N VAL A 237 11.48 -25.50 -16.79
CA VAL A 237 11.37 -24.17 -17.44
C VAL A 237 10.72 -23.17 -16.49
N LEU A 238 9.67 -23.59 -15.79
CA LEU A 238 9.03 -22.77 -14.75
C LEU A 238 9.98 -22.49 -13.59
N MET A 239 10.76 -23.46 -13.13
CA MET A 239 11.77 -23.28 -12.09
C MET A 239 12.85 -22.29 -12.51
N VAL A 240 13.34 -22.36 -13.76
CA VAL A 240 14.32 -21.40 -14.29
C VAL A 240 13.72 -19.99 -14.34
N MET A 241 12.46 -19.85 -14.75
CA MET A 241 11.77 -18.57 -14.80
C MET A 241 11.53 -18.00 -13.38
N TRP A 242 11.14 -18.85 -12.43
CA TRP A 242 10.99 -18.47 -11.01
C TRP A 242 12.34 -18.13 -10.36
N LEU A 243 13.42 -18.84 -10.70
CA LEU A 243 14.79 -18.51 -10.30
C LEU A 243 15.18 -17.13 -10.83
N ALA A 244 14.86 -16.81 -12.08
CA ALA A 244 15.12 -15.49 -12.65
C ALA A 244 14.35 -14.38 -11.91
N VAL A 245 13.09 -14.63 -11.53
CA VAL A 245 12.29 -13.70 -10.70
C VAL A 245 12.92 -13.54 -9.31
N ILE A 246 13.29 -14.65 -8.65
CA ILE A 246 13.93 -14.63 -7.33
C ILE A 246 15.26 -13.88 -7.38
N VAL A 247 16.10 -14.14 -8.39
CA VAL A 247 17.38 -13.45 -8.61
C VAL A 247 17.14 -11.96 -8.83
N TYR A 248 16.21 -11.59 -9.70
CA TYR A 248 15.85 -10.19 -9.96
C TYR A 248 15.41 -9.44 -8.70
N PHE A 249 14.63 -10.08 -7.81
CA PHE A 249 14.21 -9.51 -6.53
C PHE A 249 15.26 -9.62 -5.41
N SER A 250 16.28 -10.45 -5.59
CA SER A 250 17.42 -10.58 -4.67
C SER A 250 18.52 -9.57 -4.99
N LEU A 251 18.49 -8.94 -6.18
CA LEU A 251 19.39 -7.86 -6.52
C LEU A 251 19.15 -6.65 -5.59
N PRO A 252 20.21 -6.05 -5.05
CA PRO A 252 20.08 -4.88 -4.19
C PRO A 252 19.48 -3.73 -5.00
N VAL A 253 18.30 -3.27 -4.60
CA VAL A 253 17.72 -2.02 -5.09
C VAL A 253 18.65 -0.89 -4.65
N GLU A 254 19.34 -0.27 -5.59
CA GLU A 254 20.13 0.93 -5.32
C GLU A 254 19.22 1.98 -4.68
N PRO A 255 19.64 2.62 -3.57
CA PRO A 255 18.83 3.64 -2.93
C PRO A 255 18.63 4.77 -3.94
N PHE A 256 17.37 5.08 -4.23
CA PHE A 256 17.00 6.27 -4.97
C PHE A 256 17.49 7.48 -4.16
N ILE A 257 18.63 8.05 -4.57
CA ILE A 257 19.11 9.31 -4.03
C ILE A 257 18.19 10.37 -4.65
N SER A 258 17.21 10.81 -3.87
CA SER A 258 16.45 12.00 -4.18
C SER A 258 17.31 13.21 -3.83
N ASP A 259 17.85 13.86 -4.86
CA ASP A 259 18.31 15.25 -4.75
C ASP A 259 17.11 16.19 -4.52
#